data_AF-A0A0H3GS41-F1
#
_entry.id   AF-A0A0H3GS41-F1
#
_cell.length_a   1.000
_cell.length_b   1.000
_cell.length_c   1.000
_cell.angle_alpha   90.00
_cell.angle_beta   90.00
_cell.angle_gamma   90.00
#
_symmetry.space_group_name_H-M   'P 1'
#
loop_
_entity.id
_entity.type
_entity.pdbx_description
1 polymer ?
#
loop_
_entity_poly.entity_id
_entity_poly.type
_entity_poly.pdbx_seq_one_letter_code
_entity_poly.pdbx_strand_id
1 'polypeptide(L)'
;MKWFKAIPAFCATLLVTTALAGCAGSATKESTGGYIDDTVVTTKVKTALFNDKDIKSSEISVQTFKGRVQLSGFVSSAESAKRAVEVTRRVQGVRMVENDLRIK
;
A
#
# COMPACT_ATOMS: atom_id res chain seq x y z
N MET A 1 47.94 19.77 -44.36
CA MET A 1 46.65 20.50 -44.37
C MET A 1 46.49 21.21 -43.03
N LYS A 2 46.56 22.55 -43.02
CA LYS A 2 46.88 23.39 -41.84
C LYS A 2 45.64 24.16 -41.34
N TRP A 3 44.68 23.55 -40.63
CA TRP A 3 43.46 24.27 -40.20
C TRP A 3 43.01 24.14 -38.73
N PHE A 4 43.84 23.63 -37.82
CA PHE A 4 43.50 23.66 -36.38
C PHE A 4 44.39 24.66 -35.63
N LYS A 5 44.04 25.93 -35.72
CA LYS A 5 44.58 27.00 -34.87
C LYS A 5 43.54 28.12 -34.71
N ALA A 6 43.30 28.50 -33.45
CA ALA A 6 42.28 29.42 -32.90
C ALA A 6 40.93 28.73 -32.61
N ILE A 7 40.43 28.68 -31.37
CA ILE A 7 40.34 29.75 -30.36
C ILE A 7 40.75 29.24 -28.97
N PRO A 8 41.75 29.86 -28.31
CA PRO A 8 42.22 29.52 -26.98
C PRO A 8 41.42 30.23 -25.88
N ALA A 9 41.26 29.56 -24.75
CA ALA A 9 41.19 30.14 -23.40
C ALA A 9 40.35 31.42 -23.20
N PHE A 10 39.04 31.26 -22.97
CA PHE A 10 38.32 32.17 -22.08
C PHE A 10 37.14 31.44 -21.44
N CYS A 11 36.84 31.77 -20.19
CA CYS A 11 35.85 31.11 -19.32
C CYS A 11 36.27 29.74 -18.77
N ALA A 12 37.43 29.73 -18.13
CA ALA A 12 37.68 28.97 -16.92
C ALA A 12 36.70 29.35 -15.78
N THR A 13 35.38 29.25 -16.00
CA THR A 13 34.36 29.46 -14.96
C THR A 13 34.14 28.17 -14.20
N LEU A 14 35.12 27.92 -13.35
CA LEU A 14 35.30 26.78 -12.45
C LEU A 14 34.43 26.91 -11.18
N LEU A 15 33.13 27.17 -11.31
CA LEU A 15 32.21 27.35 -10.17
C LEU A 15 31.22 26.17 -9.99
N VAL A 16 31.69 24.96 -10.26
CA VAL A 16 31.00 23.71 -9.92
C VAL A 16 31.49 23.21 -8.56
N THR A 17 31.15 23.93 -7.49
CA THR A 17 31.27 23.51 -6.08
C THR A 17 30.58 24.62 -5.27
N THR A 18 29.60 24.46 -4.40
CA THR A 18 29.10 23.36 -3.58
C THR A 18 27.86 23.93 -2.87
N ALA A 19 26.68 23.32 -3.01
CA ALA A 19 25.58 23.52 -2.07
C ALA A 19 25.08 22.14 -1.63
N LEU A 20 25.94 21.46 -0.87
CA LEU A 20 25.57 20.34 -0.01
C LEU A 20 24.98 20.94 1.27
N ALA A 21 23.68 21.21 1.31
CA ALA A 21 22.96 21.48 2.54
C ALA A 21 21.45 21.24 2.37
N GLY A 22 20.90 20.29 3.12
CA GLY A 22 19.50 20.37 3.56
C GLY A 22 18.48 19.57 2.75
N CYS A 23 18.47 18.26 2.95
CA CYS A 23 17.31 17.54 3.49
C CYS A 23 17.71 16.07 3.64
N ALA A 24 18.30 15.73 4.78
CA ALA A 24 18.17 14.40 5.35
C ALA A 24 16.71 14.22 5.80
N GLY A 25 15.78 14.26 4.85
CA GLY A 25 14.43 13.79 5.05
C GLY A 25 14.56 12.29 5.19
N SER A 26 14.50 11.81 6.43
CA SER A 26 14.47 10.40 6.77
C SER A 26 13.50 9.69 5.82
N ALA A 27 14.05 8.97 4.85
CA ALA A 27 13.27 8.05 4.05
C ALA A 27 12.85 6.96 5.02
N THR A 28 11.70 7.15 5.67
CA THR A 28 10.95 6.03 6.21
C THR A 28 10.81 5.05 5.05
N LYS A 29 11.66 4.02 5.05
CA LYS A 29 11.54 2.85 4.19
C LYS A 29 10.31 2.08 4.69
N GLU A 30 9.14 2.70 4.65
CA GLU A 30 7.96 1.94 4.34
C GLU A 30 8.17 1.50 2.90
N SER A 31 8.67 0.27 2.75
CA SER A 31 8.84 -0.39 1.47
C SER A 31 7.58 -0.13 0.66
N THR A 32 7.70 0.67 -0.40
CA THR A 32 6.57 1.11 -1.21
C THR A 32 5.78 -0.09 -1.75
N GLY A 33 6.43 -1.25 -1.83
CA GLY A 33 5.83 -2.55 -2.16
C GLY A 33 4.77 -3.06 -1.17
N GLY A 34 4.85 -2.73 0.13
CA GLY A 34 3.87 -3.19 1.12
C GLY A 34 2.52 -2.48 0.99
N TYR A 35 2.55 -1.14 0.83
CA TYR A 35 1.33 -0.33 0.73
C TYR A 35 0.53 -0.61 -0.55
N ILE A 36 1.22 -0.79 -1.68
CA ILE A 36 0.55 -1.17 -2.94
C ILE A 36 -0.11 -2.54 -2.83
N ASP A 37 0.53 -3.49 -2.13
CA ASP A 37 0.01 -4.85 -1.95
C ASP A 37 -1.24 -4.82 -1.07
N ASP A 38 -1.20 -4.10 0.04
CA ASP A 38 -2.34 -3.97 0.97
C ASP A 38 -3.58 -3.34 0.31
N THR A 39 -3.39 -2.38 -0.61
CA THR A 39 -4.50 -1.75 -1.34
C THR A 39 -5.21 -2.77 -2.24
N VAL A 40 -4.43 -3.59 -2.96
CA VAL A 40 -4.94 -4.66 -3.82
C VAL A 40 -5.60 -5.75 -2.99
N VAL A 41 -4.99 -6.14 -1.86
CA VAL A 41 -5.56 -7.12 -0.91
C VAL A 41 -6.90 -6.62 -0.35
N THR A 42 -6.96 -5.36 0.11
CA THR A 42 -8.19 -4.75 0.62
C THR A 42 -9.32 -4.80 -0.41
N THR A 43 -9.01 -4.45 -1.66
CA THR A 43 -9.99 -4.48 -2.76
C THR A 43 -10.48 -5.91 -3.00
N LYS A 44 -9.57 -6.88 -3.08
CA LYS A 44 -9.93 -8.31 -3.26
C LYS A 44 -10.80 -8.83 -2.11
N VAL A 45 -10.48 -8.50 -0.86
CA VAL A 45 -11.30 -8.88 0.31
C VAL A 45 -12.68 -8.26 0.22
N LYS A 46 -12.79 -6.95 -0.08
CA LYS A 46 -14.10 -6.30 -0.24
C LYS A 46 -14.93 -6.94 -1.34
N THR A 47 -14.32 -7.25 -2.49
CA THR A 47 -15.02 -7.96 -3.59
C THR A 47 -15.42 -9.38 -3.19
N ALA A 48 -14.57 -10.13 -2.49
CA ALA A 48 -14.87 -11.48 -2.05
C ALA A 48 -16.04 -11.50 -1.05
N LEU A 49 -16.08 -10.55 -0.10
CA LEU A 49 -17.18 -10.39 0.84
C LEU A 49 -18.47 -9.93 0.13
N PHE A 50 -18.36 -9.03 -0.85
CA PHE A 50 -19.50 -8.55 -1.63
C PHE A 50 -20.15 -9.65 -2.48
N ASN A 51 -19.35 -10.60 -2.97
CA ASN A 51 -19.85 -11.72 -3.76
C ASN A 51 -20.52 -12.81 -2.90
N ASP A 52 -20.36 -12.78 -1.57
CA ASP A 52 -20.98 -13.73 -0.66
C ASP A 52 -22.37 -13.23 -0.22
N LYS A 53 -23.42 -13.98 -0.55
CA LYS A 53 -24.82 -13.57 -0.31
C LYS A 53 -25.22 -13.66 1.16
N ASP A 54 -24.53 -14.47 1.96
CA ASP A 54 -24.80 -14.66 3.39
C ASP A 54 -24.17 -13.55 4.26
N ILE A 55 -23.41 -12.65 3.64
CA ILE A 55 -22.70 -11.56 4.29
C ILE A 55 -23.22 -10.22 3.76
N LYS A 56 -23.73 -9.37 4.67
CA LYS A 56 -24.10 -7.99 4.35
C LYS A 56 -22.85 -7.11 4.28
N SER A 57 -22.09 -7.23 3.19
CA SER A 57 -20.79 -6.56 3.03
C SER A 57 -20.84 -5.03 3.12
N SER A 58 -22.01 -4.39 2.93
CA SER A 58 -22.15 -2.93 3.06
C SER A 58 -22.01 -2.42 4.49
N GLU A 59 -22.26 -3.27 5.49
CA GLU A 59 -22.14 -2.94 6.91
C GLU A 59 -20.78 -3.36 7.49
N ILE A 60 -19.89 -3.89 6.64
CA ILE A 60 -18.56 -4.36 7.02
C ILE A 60 -17.50 -3.43 6.44
N SER A 61 -16.68 -2.85 7.32
CA SER A 61 -15.46 -2.16 6.94
C SER A 61 -14.28 -3.13 6.94
N VAL A 62 -13.37 -2.93 5.99
CA VAL A 62 -12.18 -3.76 5.78
C VAL A 62 -10.99 -2.83 5.73
N GLN A 63 -10.04 -3.04 6.62
CA GLN A 63 -8.75 -2.34 6.64
C GLN A 63 -7.63 -3.36 6.54
N THR A 64 -6.59 -3.07 5.75
CA THR A 64 -5.44 -3.97 5.61
C THR A 64 -4.15 -3.21 5.87
N PHE A 65 -3.24 -3.82 6.64
CA PHE A 65 -1.91 -3.29 6.88
C PHE A 65 -0.87 -4.41 7.00
N LYS A 66 0.12 -4.41 6.11
CA LYS A 66 1.19 -5.41 6.00
C LYS A 66 0.65 -6.84 5.98
N GLY A 67 -0.41 -7.07 5.21
CA GLY A 67 -1.11 -8.36 5.10
C GLY A 67 -1.98 -8.74 6.30
N ARG A 68 -2.15 -7.87 7.30
CA ARG A 68 -3.14 -8.06 8.38
C ARG A 68 -4.45 -7.39 7.98
N VAL A 69 -5.52 -8.16 7.90
CA VAL A 69 -6.85 -7.65 7.55
C VAL A 69 -7.70 -7.56 8.80
N GLN A 70 -8.19 -6.36 9.10
CA GLN A 70 -9.16 -6.12 10.16
C GLN A 70 -10.56 -5.99 9.56
N LEU A 71 -11.48 -6.83 10.03
CA LEU A 71 -12.89 -6.78 9.70
C LEU A 71 -13.66 -6.13 10.85
N SER A 72 -14.33 -5.01 10.59
CA SER A 72 -15.13 -4.30 11.60
C SER A 72 -16.50 -3.93 11.06
N GLY A 73 -17.45 -3.60 11.94
CA GLY A 73 -18.82 -3.29 11.57
C GLY A 73 -19.81 -4.34 12.08
N PHE A 74 -20.92 -4.53 11.37
CA PHE A 74 -22.04 -5.35 11.84
C PHE A 74 -22.33 -6.54 10.92
N VAL A 75 -22.77 -7.64 11.53
CA VAL A 75 -23.25 -8.84 10.84
C VAL A 75 -24.56 -9.35 11.45
N SER A 76 -25.33 -10.10 10.66
CA SER A 76 -26.62 -10.66 11.04
C SER A 76 -26.54 -11.81 12.04
N SER A 77 -25.44 -12.57 12.05
CA SER A 77 -25.29 -13.74 12.92
C SER A 77 -23.83 -14.09 13.16
N ALA A 78 -23.58 -14.92 14.17
CA ALA A 78 -22.25 -15.49 14.41
C ALA A 78 -21.74 -16.32 13.22
N GLU A 79 -22.65 -16.93 12.45
CA GLU A 79 -22.31 -17.70 11.25
C GLU A 79 -21.82 -16.78 10.13
N SER A 80 -22.50 -15.65 9.89
CA SER A 80 -22.05 -14.64 8.93
C SER A 80 -20.68 -14.07 9.31
N ALA A 81 -20.39 -13.84 10.60
CA ALA A 81 -19.04 -13.44 11.05
C ALA A 81 -17.99 -14.51 10.72
N LYS A 82 -18.26 -15.77 11.05
CA LYS A 82 -17.34 -16.88 10.74
C LYS A 82 -17.10 -17.00 9.24
N ARG A 83 -18.16 -16.87 8.43
CA ARG A 83 -18.09 -16.90 6.97
C ARG A 83 -17.25 -15.74 6.42
N ALA A 84 -17.43 -14.53 6.94
CA ALA A 84 -16.63 -13.37 6.54
C ALA A 84 -15.14 -13.57 6.82
N VAL A 85 -14.79 -14.15 7.98
CA VAL A 85 -13.41 -14.50 8.32
C VAL A 85 -12.87 -15.58 7.38
N GLU A 86 -13.63 -16.63 7.09
CA GLU A 86 -13.23 -17.70 6.18
C GLU A 86 -12.97 -17.19 4.76
N VAL A 87 -13.89 -16.39 4.21
CA VAL A 87 -13.76 -15.77 2.89
C VAL A 87 -12.52 -14.89 2.83
N THR A 88 -12.28 -14.07 3.87
CA THR A 88 -11.11 -13.19 3.95
C THR A 88 -9.80 -13.97 3.97
N ARG A 89 -9.74 -15.08 4.72
CA ARG A 89 -8.52 -15.93 4.81
C ARG A 89 -8.14 -16.58 3.48
N ARG A 90 -9.10 -16.77 2.56
CA ARG A 90 -8.84 -17.34 1.23
C ARG A 90 -8.23 -16.35 0.25
N VAL A 91 -8.23 -15.06 0.57
CA VAL A 91 -7.68 -14.03 -0.31
C VAL A 91 -6.15 -14.06 -0.26
N GLN A 92 -5.51 -14.16 -1.43
CA GLN A 92 -4.06 -14.12 -1.54
C GLN A 92 -3.50 -12.79 -0.99
N GLY A 93 -2.47 -12.89 -0.14
CA GLY A 93 -1.83 -11.76 0.53
C GLY A 93 -2.26 -11.58 1.98
N VAL A 94 -3.37 -12.19 2.39
CA VAL A 94 -3.83 -12.16 3.79
C VAL A 94 -2.96 -13.09 4.63
N ARG A 95 -2.26 -12.52 5.61
CA ARG A 95 -1.43 -13.24 6.60
C ARG A 95 -2.16 -13.46 7.91
N MET A 96 -3.02 -12.51 8.30
CA MET A 96 -3.76 -12.56 9.55
C MET A 96 -5.12 -11.88 9.36
N VAL A 97 -6.14 -12.40 10.04
CA VAL A 97 -7.47 -11.80 10.05
C VAL A 97 -7.87 -11.50 11.48
N GLU A 98 -8.13 -10.22 11.76
CA GLU A 98 -8.68 -9.73 13.02
C GLU A 98 -10.18 -9.55 12.85
N ASN A 99 -10.94 -10.15 13.76
CA ASN A 99 -12.39 -10.14 13.72
C ASN A 99 -12.95 -9.21 14.79
N ASP A 100 -13.25 -7.97 14.40
CA ASP A 100 -13.93 -6.96 15.21
C ASP A 100 -15.40 -6.78 14.83
N LEU A 101 -15.99 -7.77 14.14
CA LEU A 101 -17.40 -7.74 13.77
C LEU A 101 -18.27 -7.81 15.03
N ARG A 102 -19.37 -7.06 15.02
CA ARG A 102 -20.40 -7.06 16.06
C ARG A 102 -21.66 -7.71 15.50
N ILE A 103 -22.25 -8.61 16.28
CA ILE A 103 -23.50 -9.27 15.90
C ILE A 103 -24.63 -8.34 16.31
N LYS A 104 -25.58 -8.11 15.40
CA LYS A 104 -26.78 -7.31 15.65
C LYS A 104 -27.81 -8.03 16.49
#